data_AF-A0A4Q0VE17-F1
#
_entry.id   AF-A0A4Q0VE17-F1
#
_cell.length_a   1.000
_cell.length_b   1.000
_cell.length_c   1.000
_cell.angle_alpha   90.00
_cell.angle_beta   90.00
_cell.angle_gamma   90.00
#
_symmetry.space_group_name_H-M   'P 1'
#
loop_
_entity.id
_entity.type
_entity.pdbx_description
1 polymer ?
#
loop_
_entity_poly.entity_id
_entity_poly.type
_entity_poly.pdbx_seq_one_letter_code
_entity_poly.pdbx_strand_id
1 'polypeptide(L)'
;MRSQENIMEGCNIEKLNIKVEDFEISNNIGSAECWTNAVIWDRDISISLDISLKDKDTFDNNKIENYIKEFKKHLIWIENNEKAICDALIEDDMIGLAEEWVESSEETVINGEKVYVDGDNIFKLPISEEGFCKSIYFNSIVVRIDEDMEIMDSRIMIEAFIDTNPDYFAGHSMEVTITDDYKISVDGLAG
;
A
#
# COMPACT_ATOMS: atom_id res chain seq x y z
N MET A 1 -26.89 14.13 6.74
CA MET A 1 -26.33 15.01 5.69
C MET A 1 -25.20 15.81 6.31
N ARG A 2 -23.95 15.32 6.20
CA ARG A 2 -22.76 16.12 6.43
C ARG A 2 -22.27 16.55 5.06
N SER A 3 -22.19 17.86 4.87
CA SER A 3 -21.76 18.52 3.64
C SER A 3 -20.29 18.18 3.36
N GLN A 4 -20.05 17.79 2.10
CA GLN A 4 -18.74 17.74 1.48
C GLN A 4 -18.18 19.16 1.40
N GLU A 5 -17.38 19.59 2.37
CA GLU A 5 -16.49 20.76 2.29
C GLU A 5 -15.72 20.87 3.61
N ASN A 6 -14.45 20.43 3.58
CA ASN A 6 -13.35 20.55 4.58
C ASN A 6 -12.69 19.21 4.95
N ILE A 7 -12.02 18.59 3.98
CA ILE A 7 -10.90 17.67 4.26
C ILE A 7 -9.77 18.03 3.27
N MET A 8 -9.13 19.16 3.50
CA MET A 8 -7.80 19.48 2.94
C MET A 8 -6.97 20.17 4.03
N GLU A 9 -7.09 19.71 5.28
CA GLU A 9 -6.04 19.95 6.26
C GLU A 9 -4.88 18.99 5.96
N GLY A 10 -4.09 19.37 4.94
CA GLY A 10 -2.72 18.95 4.70
C GLY A 10 -2.40 17.46 4.79
N CYS A 11 -2.88 16.68 3.82
CA CYS A 11 -2.33 15.35 3.54
C CYS A 11 -0.80 15.44 3.43
N ASN A 12 -0.04 14.63 4.19
CA ASN A 12 1.42 14.71 4.20
C ASN A 12 2.03 14.43 2.80
N ILE A 13 1.28 13.72 1.95
CA ILE A 13 1.63 13.42 0.55
C ILE A 13 1.74 14.68 -0.30
N GLU A 14 0.95 15.73 -0.05
CA GLU A 14 1.08 16.99 -0.79
C GLU A 14 2.43 17.68 -0.51
N LYS A 15 3.04 17.39 0.64
CA LYS A 15 4.35 17.92 1.05
C LYS A 15 5.52 17.03 0.60
N LEU A 16 5.26 15.89 -0.04
CA LEU A 16 6.32 15.06 -0.64
C LEU A 16 7.12 15.90 -1.64
N ASN A 17 8.40 16.07 -1.35
CA ASN A 17 9.31 16.87 -2.14
C ASN A 17 10.14 16.00 -3.08
N ILE A 18 9.45 15.30 -3.99
CA ILE A 18 10.09 14.53 -5.08
C ILE A 18 10.43 15.49 -6.20
N LYS A 19 11.66 15.40 -6.71
CA LYS A 19 12.20 16.22 -7.80
C LYS A 19 12.72 15.35 -8.94
N VAL A 20 12.91 15.97 -10.09
CA VAL A 20 13.51 15.30 -11.27
C VAL A 20 14.89 14.72 -10.96
N GLU A 21 15.69 15.41 -10.15
CA GLU A 21 17.05 14.99 -9.77
C GLU A 21 17.09 13.75 -8.88
N ASP A 22 15.95 13.34 -8.30
CA ASP A 22 15.85 12.14 -7.47
C ASP A 22 15.68 10.86 -8.32
N PHE A 23 15.42 10.99 -9.63
CA PHE A 23 15.24 9.85 -10.53
C PHE A 23 16.57 9.38 -11.15
N GLU A 24 16.80 8.09 -11.07
CA GLU A 24 17.83 7.39 -11.84
C GLU A 24 17.27 7.11 -13.25
N ILE A 25 17.68 7.93 -14.23
CA ILE A 25 17.13 7.90 -15.59
C ILE A 25 18.05 7.14 -16.54
N SER A 26 17.50 6.11 -17.20
CA SER A 26 18.17 5.30 -18.23
C SER A 26 17.46 5.42 -19.58
N ASN A 27 17.72 6.52 -20.29
CA ASN A 27 17.13 6.81 -21.61
C ASN A 27 17.42 5.76 -22.70
N ASN A 28 18.47 4.96 -22.56
CA ASN A 28 18.79 3.87 -23.48
C ASN A 28 17.80 2.71 -23.43
N ILE A 29 17.13 2.53 -22.29
CA ILE A 29 16.14 1.47 -22.06
C ILE A 29 14.77 2.04 -21.66
N GLY A 30 14.58 3.36 -21.77
CA GLY A 30 13.31 4.01 -21.46
C GLY A 30 12.86 3.87 -20.01
N SER A 31 13.76 3.62 -19.06
CA SER A 31 13.41 3.46 -17.64
C SER A 31 13.83 4.63 -16.77
N ALA A 32 13.03 4.91 -15.73
CA ALA A 32 13.38 5.81 -14.65
C ALA A 32 12.82 5.29 -13.33
N GLU A 33 13.61 5.35 -12.27
CA GLU A 33 13.20 4.90 -10.93
C GLU A 33 13.63 5.90 -9.86
N CYS A 34 12.86 6.00 -8.78
CA CYS A 34 13.28 6.69 -7.57
C CYS A 34 12.66 6.07 -6.32
N TRP A 35 13.32 6.26 -5.18
CA TRP A 35 12.81 5.88 -3.86
C TRP A 35 12.54 7.12 -3.02
N THR A 36 11.41 7.13 -2.33
CA THR A 36 11.04 8.19 -1.41
C THR A 36 10.39 7.61 -0.16
N ASN A 37 10.36 8.39 0.91
CA ASN A 37 9.57 8.05 2.09
C ASN A 37 8.37 8.98 2.19
N ALA A 38 7.26 8.47 2.70
CA ALA A 38 6.05 9.23 2.99
C ALA A 38 5.44 8.77 4.30
N VAL A 39 4.55 9.60 4.87
CA VAL A 39 3.65 9.14 5.92
C VAL A 39 2.29 8.85 5.29
N ILE A 40 1.85 7.59 5.37
CA ILE A 40 0.51 7.14 4.99
C ILE A 40 -0.11 6.43 6.19
N TRP A 41 -1.34 6.79 6.54
CA TRP A 41 -2.07 6.26 7.71
C TRP A 41 -1.23 6.31 9.00
N ASP A 42 -0.63 7.48 9.26
CA ASP A 42 0.23 7.75 10.42
C ASP A 42 1.50 6.87 10.53
N ARG A 43 1.94 6.21 9.44
CA ARG A 43 3.17 5.40 9.38
C ARG A 43 4.13 5.91 8.31
N ASP A 44 5.40 6.01 8.67
CA ASP A 44 6.48 6.21 7.70
C ASP A 44 6.66 4.94 6.87
N ILE A 45 6.56 5.09 5.55
CA ILE A 45 6.70 3.99 4.59
C ILE A 45 7.71 4.34 3.49
N SER A 46 8.36 3.30 2.96
CA SER A 46 9.18 3.41 1.76
C SER A 46 8.31 3.22 0.52
N ILE A 47 8.52 4.07 -0.48
CA ILE A 47 7.80 4.05 -1.75
C ILE A 47 8.81 3.98 -2.90
N SER A 48 8.66 3.00 -3.78
CA SER A 48 9.34 2.95 -5.08
C SER A 48 8.44 3.53 -6.16
N LEU A 49 9.00 4.36 -7.03
CA LEU A 49 8.31 4.96 -8.17
C LEU A 49 9.05 4.58 -9.44
N ASP A 50 8.42 3.76 -10.27
CA ASP A 50 9.05 3.17 -11.45
C ASP A 50 8.31 3.62 -12.72
N ILE A 51 9.05 3.98 -13.76
CA ILE A 51 8.51 4.40 -15.05
C ILE A 51 9.20 3.62 -16.16
N SER A 52 8.41 3.05 -17.07
CA SER A 52 8.84 2.48 -18.34
C SER A 52 8.15 3.22 -19.49
N LEU A 53 8.94 3.78 -20.40
CA LEU A 53 8.47 4.49 -21.57
C LEU A 53 8.26 3.57 -22.77
N LYS A 54 7.62 4.16 -23.79
CA LYS A 54 7.51 3.53 -25.08
C LYS A 54 8.84 3.33 -25.77
N ASP A 55 8.90 2.30 -26.61
CA ASP A 55 10.06 2.02 -27.45
C ASP A 55 10.51 3.28 -28.23
N LYS A 56 11.75 3.74 -28.00
CA LYS A 56 12.41 4.95 -28.56
C LYS A 56 12.02 6.29 -27.94
N ASP A 57 11.10 6.33 -26.98
CA ASP A 57 10.87 7.54 -26.20
C ASP A 57 12.01 7.77 -25.20
N THR A 58 12.23 9.04 -24.86
CA THR A 58 13.22 9.45 -23.87
C THR A 58 12.58 10.38 -22.84
N PHE A 59 13.17 10.42 -21.67
CA PHE A 59 12.83 11.35 -20.60
C PHE A 59 13.46 12.72 -20.84
N ASP A 60 12.67 13.74 -20.55
CA ASP A 60 13.13 15.08 -20.25
C ASP A 60 12.56 15.51 -18.89
N ASN A 61 13.03 16.64 -18.35
CA ASN A 61 12.60 17.12 -17.05
C ASN A 61 11.08 17.35 -16.97
N ASN A 62 10.45 17.84 -18.05
CA ASN A 62 9.01 18.11 -18.03
C ASN A 62 8.21 16.81 -17.98
N LYS A 63 8.65 15.75 -18.66
CA LYS A 63 8.03 14.42 -18.57
C LYS A 63 8.10 13.88 -17.15
N ILE A 64 9.28 13.89 -16.53
CA ILE A 64 9.45 13.44 -15.14
C ILE A 64 8.59 14.27 -14.18
N GLU A 65 8.53 15.60 -14.33
CA GLU A 65 7.66 16.46 -13.54
C GLU A 65 6.17 16.11 -13.67
N ASN A 66 5.73 15.65 -14.84
CA ASN A 66 4.36 15.19 -15.03
C ASN A 66 4.12 13.83 -14.36
N TYR A 67 5.06 12.88 -14.48
CA TYR A 67 4.97 11.61 -13.75
C TYR A 67 4.95 11.79 -12.23
N ILE A 68 5.75 12.71 -11.68
CA ILE A 68 5.70 13.07 -10.25
C ILE A 68 4.29 13.51 -9.83
N LYS A 69 3.58 14.29 -10.66
CA LYS A 69 2.20 14.70 -10.38
C LYS A 69 1.23 13.52 -10.44
N GLU A 70 1.42 12.62 -11.40
CA GLU A 70 0.62 11.38 -11.50
C GLU A 70 0.84 10.49 -10.26
N PHE A 71 2.07 10.21 -9.86
CA PHE A 71 2.38 9.46 -8.65
C PHE A 71 1.71 10.05 -7.41
N LYS A 72 1.84 11.37 -7.21
CA LYS A 72 1.20 12.06 -6.07
C LYS A 72 -0.32 11.90 -6.07
N LYS A 73 -0.97 11.96 -7.22
CA LYS A 73 -2.43 11.76 -7.32
C LYS A 73 -2.83 10.36 -6.81
N HIS A 74 -2.10 9.31 -7.19
CA HIS A 74 -2.39 7.95 -6.75
C HIS A 74 -2.08 7.74 -5.27
N LEU A 75 -0.98 8.30 -4.76
CA LEU A 75 -0.65 8.24 -3.32
C LEU A 75 -1.68 8.99 -2.46
N ILE A 76 -2.19 10.14 -2.93
CA ILE A 76 -3.29 10.87 -2.27
C ILE A 76 -4.56 10.03 -2.27
N TRP A 77 -4.83 9.29 -3.35
CA TRP A 77 -5.98 8.39 -3.38
C TRP A 77 -5.82 7.29 -2.33
N ILE A 78 -4.66 6.63 -2.24
CA ILE A 78 -4.39 5.59 -1.24
C ILE A 78 -4.62 6.10 0.18
N GLU A 79 -4.02 7.24 0.53
CA GLU A 79 -4.20 7.85 1.85
C GLU A 79 -5.67 8.06 2.21
N ASN A 80 -6.50 8.46 1.24
CA ASN A 80 -7.92 8.77 1.47
C ASN A 80 -8.88 7.57 1.34
N ASN A 81 -8.40 6.39 0.96
CA ASN A 81 -9.24 5.24 0.64
C ASN A 81 -8.91 3.98 1.48
N GLU A 82 -8.42 4.18 2.71
CA GLU A 82 -8.19 3.12 3.71
C GLU A 82 -9.37 2.15 3.82
N LYS A 83 -10.60 2.69 3.90
CA LYS A 83 -11.80 1.85 4.00
C LYS A 83 -11.97 0.93 2.78
N ALA A 84 -11.75 1.43 1.56
CA ALA A 84 -11.94 0.63 0.36
C ALA A 84 -10.92 -0.51 0.28
N ILE A 85 -9.69 -0.27 0.74
CA ILE A 85 -8.64 -1.29 0.82
C ILE A 85 -8.97 -2.31 1.91
N CYS A 86 -9.42 -1.87 3.10
CA CYS A 86 -9.84 -2.81 4.13
C CYS A 86 -11.04 -3.66 3.69
N ASP A 87 -12.04 -3.04 3.04
CA ASP A 87 -13.21 -3.77 2.53
C ASP A 87 -12.78 -4.87 1.54
N ALA A 88 -11.83 -4.59 0.64
CA ALA A 88 -11.31 -5.57 -0.31
C ALA A 88 -10.59 -6.75 0.38
N LEU A 89 -9.79 -6.48 1.42
CA LEU A 89 -9.14 -7.54 2.22
C LEU A 89 -10.16 -8.42 2.96
N ILE A 90 -11.23 -7.82 3.48
CA ILE A 90 -12.31 -8.56 4.15
C ILE A 90 -13.09 -9.40 3.15
N GLU A 91 -13.40 -8.85 1.97
CA GLU A 91 -14.10 -9.57 0.89
C GLU A 91 -13.30 -10.78 0.39
N ASP A 92 -11.97 -10.73 0.45
CA ASP A 92 -11.05 -11.83 0.12
C ASP A 92 -10.77 -12.79 1.31
N ASP A 93 -11.50 -12.66 2.42
CA ASP A 93 -11.41 -13.51 3.62
C ASP A 93 -10.03 -13.48 4.31
N MET A 94 -9.32 -12.34 4.25
CA MET A 94 -8.05 -12.17 4.97
C MET A 94 -8.20 -12.27 6.49
N ILE A 95 -9.40 -12.01 7.04
CA ILE A 95 -9.68 -12.28 8.45
C ILE A 95 -9.67 -13.78 8.72
N GLY A 96 -10.37 -14.59 7.93
CA GLY A 96 -10.34 -16.06 8.08
C GLY A 96 -8.92 -16.60 8.01
N LEU A 97 -8.13 -16.12 7.02
CA LEU A 97 -6.72 -16.50 6.90
C LEU A 97 -5.89 -16.07 8.12
N ALA A 98 -6.09 -14.84 8.63
CA ALA A 98 -5.42 -14.36 9.84
C ALA A 98 -5.75 -15.26 11.04
N GLU A 99 -7.02 -15.66 11.22
CA GLU A 99 -7.42 -16.56 12.30
C GLU A 99 -6.75 -17.93 12.17
N GLU A 100 -6.68 -18.51 10.97
CA GLU A 100 -5.98 -19.78 10.73
C GLU A 100 -4.50 -19.71 11.11
N TRP A 101 -3.81 -18.62 10.75
CA TRP A 101 -2.41 -18.41 11.10
C TRP A 101 -2.22 -18.23 12.60
N VAL A 102 -3.07 -17.42 13.24
CA VAL A 102 -3.04 -17.18 14.68
C VAL A 102 -3.33 -18.46 15.46
N GLU A 103 -4.26 -19.31 15.03
CA GLU A 103 -4.56 -20.58 15.69
C GLU A 103 -3.37 -21.55 15.68
N SER A 104 -2.45 -21.40 14.74
CA SER A 104 -1.20 -22.18 14.70
C SER A 104 -0.12 -21.65 15.65
N SER A 105 -0.31 -20.46 16.22
CA SER A 105 0.62 -19.82 17.16
C SER A 105 0.41 -20.26 18.61
N GLU A 106 1.34 -19.88 19.50
CA GLU A 106 1.24 -20.20 20.93
C GLU A 106 0.13 -19.39 21.62
N GLU A 107 -0.82 -20.08 22.24
CA GLU A 107 -1.86 -19.47 23.07
C GLU A 107 -1.44 -19.34 24.53
N THR A 108 -2.02 -18.38 25.25
CA THR A 108 -1.89 -18.28 26.71
C THR A 108 -3.24 -18.00 27.37
N VAL A 109 -3.29 -18.15 28.70
CA VAL A 109 -4.50 -17.90 29.50
C VAL A 109 -4.26 -16.70 30.41
N ILE A 110 -4.95 -15.61 30.15
CA ILE A 110 -4.93 -14.39 30.99
C ILE A 110 -6.32 -14.18 31.56
N ASN A 111 -6.43 -14.04 32.88
CA ASN A 111 -7.70 -13.87 33.59
C ASN A 111 -8.75 -14.96 33.30
N GLY A 112 -8.31 -16.18 32.97
CA GLY A 112 -9.19 -17.31 32.66
C GLY A 112 -9.70 -17.34 31.22
N GLU A 113 -9.22 -16.45 30.35
CA GLU A 113 -9.58 -16.40 28.93
C GLU A 113 -8.38 -16.79 28.05
N LYS A 114 -8.64 -17.54 26.99
CA LYS A 114 -7.65 -17.86 25.95
C LYS A 114 -7.37 -16.58 25.15
N VAL A 115 -6.09 -16.23 25.05
CA VAL A 115 -5.60 -15.05 24.34
C VAL A 115 -4.34 -15.38 23.54
N TYR A 116 -4.04 -14.54 22.56
CA TYR A 116 -2.82 -14.59 21.75
C TYR A 116 -1.97 -13.36 22.04
N VAL A 117 -0.65 -13.53 21.96
CA VAL A 117 0.33 -12.51 22.31
C VAL A 117 1.30 -12.32 21.15
N ASP A 118 1.44 -11.07 20.71
CA ASP A 118 2.45 -10.64 19.75
C ASP A 118 3.17 -9.42 20.31
N GLY A 119 4.40 -9.60 20.79
CA GLY A 119 5.13 -8.58 21.54
C GLY A 119 4.35 -8.09 22.77
N ASP A 120 3.99 -6.82 22.78
CA ASP A 120 3.17 -6.18 23.83
C ASP A 120 1.66 -6.23 23.53
N ASN A 121 1.25 -6.71 22.35
CA ASN A 121 -0.14 -6.80 21.95
C ASN A 121 -0.78 -8.08 22.50
N ILE A 122 -2.01 -7.95 23.04
CA ILE A 122 -2.83 -9.07 23.50
C ILE A 122 -4.17 -8.99 22.77
N PHE A 123 -4.55 -10.07 22.08
CA PHE A 123 -5.78 -10.13 21.30
C PHE A 123 -6.48 -11.49 21.42
N LYS A 124 -7.68 -11.59 20.85
CA LYS A 124 -8.57 -12.75 20.97
C LYS A 124 -9.15 -13.09 19.61
N LEU A 125 -9.54 -14.36 19.48
CA LEU A 125 -10.40 -14.82 18.39
C LEU A 125 -11.88 -14.84 18.84
N PRO A 126 -12.83 -14.59 17.93
CA PRO A 126 -12.60 -14.18 16.54
C PRO A 126 -12.10 -12.72 16.43
N ILE A 127 -11.34 -12.42 15.37
CA ILE A 127 -10.90 -11.07 15.01
C ILE A 127 -12.10 -10.33 14.43
N SER A 128 -12.45 -9.17 14.99
CA SER A 128 -13.52 -8.34 14.43
C SER A 128 -13.05 -7.58 13.20
N GLU A 129 -13.94 -7.33 12.24
CA GLU A 129 -13.65 -6.46 11.08
C GLU A 129 -13.08 -5.10 11.50
N GLU A 130 -13.66 -4.47 12.54
CA GLU A 130 -13.15 -3.20 13.07
C GLU A 130 -11.75 -3.34 13.67
N GLY A 131 -11.47 -4.46 14.34
CA GLY A 131 -10.15 -4.75 14.90
C GLY A 131 -9.11 -4.96 13.79
N PHE A 132 -9.47 -5.74 12.77
CA PHE A 132 -8.65 -5.99 11.60
C PHE A 132 -8.34 -4.69 10.84
N CYS A 133 -9.36 -3.89 10.47
CA CYS A 133 -9.12 -2.62 9.76
C CYS A 133 -8.27 -1.64 10.56
N LYS A 134 -8.34 -1.65 11.90
CA LYS A 134 -7.47 -0.80 12.73
C LYS A 134 -6.04 -1.32 12.86
N SER A 135 -5.83 -2.59 12.57
CA SER A 135 -4.51 -3.24 12.67
C SER A 135 -3.67 -3.05 11.42
N ILE A 136 -4.30 -2.82 10.25
CA ILE A 136 -3.58 -2.75 8.97
C ILE A 136 -2.76 -1.47 8.83
N TYR A 137 -1.60 -1.60 8.20
CA TYR A 137 -0.78 -0.48 7.77
C TYR A 137 0.09 -0.88 6.59
N PHE A 138 0.50 0.08 5.76
CA PHE A 138 1.45 -0.22 4.68
C PHE A 138 2.85 -0.45 5.24
N ASN A 139 3.47 -1.54 4.81
CA ASN A 139 4.90 -1.78 4.96
C ASN A 139 5.67 -1.04 3.86
N SER A 140 5.26 -1.23 2.60
CA SER A 140 5.81 -0.54 1.45
C SER A 140 4.84 -0.45 0.29
N ILE A 141 5.11 0.47 -0.63
CA ILE A 141 4.34 0.65 -1.87
C ILE A 141 5.29 0.75 -3.05
N VAL A 142 4.93 0.13 -4.17
CA VAL A 142 5.57 0.33 -5.47
C VAL A 142 4.54 0.87 -6.43
N VAL A 143 4.78 2.05 -7.01
CA VAL A 143 3.92 2.60 -8.06
C VAL A 143 4.66 2.51 -9.39
N ARG A 144 4.10 1.77 -10.34
CA ARG A 144 4.68 1.56 -11.66
C ARG A 144 3.83 2.21 -12.73
N ILE A 145 4.49 2.91 -13.65
CA ILE A 145 3.89 3.42 -14.88
C ILE A 145 4.56 2.71 -16.06
N ASP A 146 3.78 1.95 -16.83
CA ASP A 146 4.20 1.31 -18.07
C ASP A 146 3.42 1.92 -19.24
N GLU A 147 4.06 2.82 -19.99
CA GLU A 147 3.43 3.51 -21.12
C GLU A 147 3.07 2.55 -22.27
N ASP A 148 3.84 1.47 -22.45
CA ASP A 148 3.64 0.50 -23.52
C ASP A 148 2.71 -0.65 -23.14
N MET A 149 2.40 -0.81 -21.85
CA MET A 149 1.56 -1.89 -21.32
C MET A 149 2.05 -3.28 -21.77
N GLU A 150 3.36 -3.43 -21.97
CA GLU A 150 3.97 -4.71 -22.34
C GLU A 150 4.11 -5.63 -21.13
N ILE A 151 4.26 -5.04 -19.95
CA ILE A 151 4.53 -5.76 -18.70
C ILE A 151 3.24 -5.89 -17.87
N MET A 152 2.32 -4.93 -18.00
CA MET A 152 1.15 -4.80 -17.14
C MET A 152 -0.14 -4.66 -17.96
N ASP A 153 -1.24 -5.24 -17.46
CA ASP A 153 -2.59 -5.11 -18.06
C ASP A 153 -3.20 -3.70 -17.90
N SER A 154 -2.50 -2.78 -17.23
CA SER A 154 -2.88 -1.39 -17.05
C SER A 154 -1.65 -0.48 -17.14
N ARG A 155 -1.85 0.78 -17.56
CA ARG A 155 -0.74 1.76 -17.64
C ARG A 155 -0.11 2.05 -16.28
N ILE A 156 -0.93 2.05 -15.23
CA ILE A 156 -0.48 2.31 -13.86
C ILE A 156 -0.90 1.13 -12.98
N MET A 157 0.07 0.59 -12.25
CA MET A 157 -0.13 -0.45 -11.27
C MET A 157 0.54 -0.05 -9.97
N ILE A 158 -0.17 -0.19 -8.88
CA ILE A 158 0.34 0.03 -7.54
C ILE A 158 0.34 -1.32 -6.84
N GLU A 159 1.51 -1.76 -6.42
CA GLU A 159 1.69 -2.95 -5.60
C GLU A 159 1.90 -2.46 -4.17
N ALA A 160 1.04 -2.89 -3.25
CA ALA A 160 1.07 -2.47 -1.86
C ALA A 160 1.21 -3.69 -0.96
N PHE A 161 2.19 -3.61 -0.05
CA PHE A 161 2.43 -4.62 0.97
C PHE A 161 1.85 -4.10 2.29
N ILE A 162 0.85 -4.80 2.80
CA ILE A 162 0.07 -4.40 3.97
C ILE A 162 0.33 -5.39 5.11
N ASP A 163 0.81 -4.87 6.23
CA ASP A 163 1.06 -5.63 7.44
C ASP A 163 -0.06 -5.38 8.47
N THR A 164 -0.03 -6.16 9.55
CA THR A 164 -0.95 -6.01 10.68
C THR A 164 -0.17 -5.78 11.98
N ASN A 165 -0.75 -5.01 12.90
CA ASN A 165 -0.27 -4.89 14.26
C ASN A 165 -1.46 -5.00 15.24
N PRO A 166 -1.59 -6.09 16.02
CA PRO A 166 -0.66 -7.24 16.13
C PRO A 166 -0.43 -7.99 14.81
N ASP A 167 0.75 -8.60 14.68
CA ASP A 167 1.14 -9.38 13.52
C ASP A 167 0.38 -10.71 13.47
N TYR A 168 -0.63 -10.77 12.59
CA TYR A 168 -1.43 -11.96 12.38
C TYR A 168 -0.80 -12.97 11.41
N PHE A 169 0.21 -12.56 10.63
CA PHE A 169 0.74 -13.34 9.51
C PHE A 169 2.22 -13.70 9.68
N ALA A 170 2.74 -13.66 10.92
CA ALA A 170 4.09 -14.07 11.28
C ALA A 170 5.16 -13.46 10.35
N GLY A 171 5.04 -12.16 10.08
CA GLY A 171 5.96 -11.37 9.27
C GLY A 171 5.68 -11.36 7.77
N HIS A 172 4.61 -12.00 7.29
CA HIS A 172 4.19 -11.90 5.88
C HIS A 172 3.26 -10.70 5.70
N SER A 173 3.41 -10.01 4.58
CA SER A 173 2.53 -8.92 4.15
C SER A 173 1.39 -9.47 3.31
N MET A 174 0.20 -8.88 3.43
CA MET A 174 -0.85 -9.02 2.42
C MET A 174 -0.44 -8.21 1.19
N GLU A 175 -0.44 -8.86 0.03
CA GLU A 175 -0.12 -8.22 -1.26
C GLU A 175 -1.41 -7.74 -1.92
N VAL A 176 -1.44 -6.46 -2.27
CA VAL A 176 -2.60 -5.81 -2.90
C VAL A 176 -2.15 -5.06 -4.15
N THR A 177 -2.78 -5.37 -5.27
CA THR A 177 -2.63 -4.63 -6.53
C THR A 177 -3.77 -3.64 -6.74
N ILE A 178 -3.44 -2.41 -7.12
CA ILE A 178 -4.39 -1.34 -7.46
C ILE A 178 -4.07 -0.80 -8.86
N THR A 179 -5.03 -0.84 -9.77
CA THR A 179 -4.86 -0.37 -11.16
C THR A 179 -5.12 1.14 -11.30
N ASP A 180 -4.86 1.70 -12.49
CA ASP A 180 -5.10 3.12 -12.84
C ASP A 180 -6.55 3.59 -12.57
N ASP A 181 -7.53 2.70 -12.75
CA ASP A 181 -8.95 2.95 -12.46
C ASP A 181 -9.35 2.62 -11.01
N TYR A 182 -8.36 2.40 -10.14
CA TYR A 182 -8.50 2.08 -8.72
C TYR A 182 -9.26 0.79 -8.42
N LYS A 183 -9.23 -0.18 -9.33
CA LYS A 183 -9.68 -1.54 -9.02
C LYS A 183 -8.64 -2.20 -8.11
N ILE A 184 -9.11 -2.72 -6.98
CA ILE A 184 -8.29 -3.40 -5.98
C ILE A 184 -8.37 -4.91 -6.22
N SER A 185 -7.23 -5.61 -6.14
CA SER A 185 -7.13 -7.07 -6.12
C SER A 185 -6.21 -7.49 -4.98
N VAL A 186 -6.59 -8.55 -4.27
CA VAL A 186 -5.76 -9.15 -3.20
C VAL A 186 -5.05 -10.34 -3.81
N ASP A 187 -3.73 -10.33 -3.75
CA ASP A 187 -2.87 -11.29 -4.46
C ASP A 187 -2.33 -12.39 -3.52
N GLY A 188 -2.65 -12.30 -2.23
CA GLY A 188 -2.33 -13.28 -1.20
C GLY A 188 -1.33 -12.74 -0.17
N LEU A 189 -0.42 -13.61 0.28
CA LEU A 189 0.62 -13.28 1.25
C LEU A 189 2.01 -13.34 0.60
N ALA A 190 2.86 -12.35 0.91
CA ALA A 190 4.25 -12.25 0.45
C ALA A 190 5.20 -12.10 1.65
N GLY A 191 6.33 -12.80 1.64
CA GLY A 191 7.33 -12.80 2.73
C GLY A 191 8.43 -13.84 2.56
#